data_AF-A0A7V1N2I4-F1
#
_entry.id   AF-A0A7V1N2I4-F1
#
_cell.length_a   1.000
_cell.length_b   1.000
_cell.length_c   1.000
_cell.angle_alpha   90.00
_cell.angle_beta   90.00
_cell.angle_gamma   90.00
#
_symmetry.space_group_name_H-M   'P 1'
#
loop_
_entity.id
_entity.type
_entity.pdbx_description
1 polymer ?
#
loop_
_entity_poly.entity_id
_entity_poly.type
_entity_poly.pdbx_seq_one_letter_code
_entity_poly.pdbx_strand_id
1 'polypeptide(L)'
;MEEKMLETSILKELNHLSLKNFVKFYLFNHQQPDLFFKLDEFLQDIKKIQPEVEIIYKTEPIEPSPMLKVTNISDEISIYYLAIPKGPEWPPFFQILQAISTNQSFLSPRDKNKIKKVNKPVKIRVFIMPRCSFCPLVVTLATQLAIAQPLIQTFIIDGSLYPEVAQQYKITSAPTVVINEDYFLVGEDGKEKLIDWILKAGETTYDPEVLRSLLNQGKAERIVELCLKEEGYLMSLLTLLKHEKIFTRIGAMRVLEELFDKSPRLAEKIMPYLLKMLETSEKRDKDDLLFLLGIIGTPEAIPKLHQIAQTTSSTIREAAVEAIEHIKERYGEFH
;
A
#
# COMPACT_ATOMS: atom_id res chain seq x y z
N MET A 1 -31.83 -1.02 -27.44
CA MET A 1 -32.44 0.00 -26.56
C MET A 1 -31.29 0.51 -25.72
N GLU A 2 -30.71 1.65 -26.10
CA GLU A 2 -29.57 2.24 -25.38
C GLU A 2 -29.99 2.51 -23.94
N GLU A 3 -29.35 1.80 -23.01
CA GLU A 3 -29.52 2.03 -21.58
C GLU A 3 -28.90 3.39 -21.30
N LYS A 4 -29.74 4.42 -21.07
CA LYS A 4 -29.25 5.76 -20.70
C LYS A 4 -28.26 5.62 -19.54
N MET A 5 -27.06 6.18 -19.69
CA MET A 5 -26.02 6.09 -18.64
C MET A 5 -26.45 6.74 -17.31
N LEU A 6 -27.41 7.68 -17.35
CA LEU A 6 -27.99 8.35 -16.19
C LEU A 6 -29.49 8.01 -16.09
N GLU A 7 -29.88 7.34 -15.01
CA GLU A 7 -31.30 7.11 -14.70
C GLU A 7 -31.99 8.40 -14.20
N THR A 8 -33.31 8.49 -14.35
CA THR A 8 -34.09 9.70 -14.05
C THR A 8 -34.00 10.17 -12.59
N SER A 9 -33.80 9.25 -11.63
CA SER A 9 -33.61 9.56 -10.20
C SER A 9 -32.28 10.29 -9.96
N ILE A 10 -31.22 9.82 -10.60
CA ILE A 10 -29.86 10.35 -10.51
C ILE A 10 -29.80 11.76 -11.13
N LEU A 11 -30.50 11.95 -12.25
CA LEU A 11 -30.64 13.28 -12.87
C LEU A 11 -31.22 14.32 -11.91
N LYS A 12 -32.18 13.95 -11.05
CA LYS A 12 -32.76 14.89 -10.07
C LYS A 12 -31.75 15.24 -8.99
N GLU A 13 -31.06 14.25 -8.42
CA GLU A 13 -30.02 14.51 -7.40
C GLU A 13 -28.91 15.38 -7.95
N LEU A 14 -28.43 15.09 -9.16
CA LEU A 14 -27.41 15.89 -9.82
C LEU A 14 -27.90 17.30 -10.11
N ASN A 15 -29.16 17.52 -10.52
CA ASN A 15 -29.71 18.87 -10.71
C ASN A 15 -29.82 19.68 -9.41
N HIS A 16 -29.99 19.02 -8.26
CA HIS A 16 -30.04 19.69 -6.96
C HIS A 16 -28.67 19.94 -6.35
N LEU A 17 -27.61 19.37 -6.93
CA LEU A 17 -26.24 19.61 -6.50
C LEU A 17 -25.82 21.03 -6.89
N SER A 18 -25.48 21.86 -5.91
CA SER A 18 -24.97 23.21 -6.15
C SER A 18 -23.45 23.23 -5.94
N LEU A 19 -22.70 23.32 -7.04
CA LEU A 19 -21.25 23.44 -7.02
C LEU A 19 -20.86 24.91 -6.77
N LYS A 20 -20.05 25.16 -5.75
CA LYS A 20 -19.65 26.55 -5.39
C LYS A 20 -18.50 27.10 -6.23
N ASN A 21 -17.67 26.22 -6.80
CA ASN A 21 -16.56 26.53 -7.68
C ASN A 21 -16.44 25.45 -8.75
N PHE A 22 -15.65 25.73 -9.78
CA PHE A 22 -15.41 24.78 -10.87
C PHE A 22 -14.72 23.50 -10.38
N VAL A 23 -15.14 22.38 -10.97
CA VAL A 23 -14.51 21.07 -10.83
C VAL A 23 -13.90 20.69 -12.17
N LYS A 24 -12.61 20.34 -12.16
CA LYS A 24 -11.87 19.93 -13.36
C LYS A 24 -11.84 18.41 -13.49
N PHE A 25 -12.12 17.94 -14.69
CA PHE A 25 -11.92 16.57 -15.13
C PHE A 25 -10.80 16.52 -16.16
N TYR A 26 -9.71 15.83 -15.86
CA TYR A 26 -8.73 15.45 -16.87
C TYR A 26 -9.02 14.04 -17.36
N LEU A 27 -9.39 13.90 -18.62
CA LEU A 27 -9.59 12.60 -19.25
C LEU A 27 -8.34 12.23 -20.04
N PHE A 28 -7.61 11.24 -19.55
CA PHE A 28 -6.38 10.72 -20.16
C PHE A 28 -6.73 9.65 -21.19
N ASN A 29 -6.32 9.89 -22.43
CA ASN A 29 -6.56 9.02 -23.58
C ASN A 29 -5.53 7.89 -23.66
N HIS A 30 -5.98 6.68 -24.00
CA HIS A 30 -5.12 5.54 -24.31
C HIS A 30 -5.86 4.43 -25.09
N GLN A 31 -5.12 3.37 -25.43
CA GLN A 31 -5.38 2.22 -26.31
C GLN A 31 -6.67 1.41 -26.09
N GLN A 32 -7.59 1.82 -25.21
CA GLN A 32 -8.96 1.28 -25.12
C GLN A 32 -10.01 2.33 -25.57
N PRO A 33 -10.19 2.56 -26.89
CA PRO A 33 -11.10 3.59 -27.40
C PRO A 33 -12.54 3.46 -26.88
N ASP A 34 -13.07 2.24 -26.81
CA ASP A 34 -14.46 2.01 -26.41
C ASP A 34 -14.74 2.48 -24.97
N LEU A 35 -13.81 2.22 -24.05
CA LEU A 35 -13.96 2.66 -22.66
C LEU A 35 -13.75 4.18 -22.54
N PHE A 36 -12.87 4.75 -23.36
CA PHE A 36 -12.63 6.18 -23.40
C PHE A 36 -13.89 6.92 -23.85
N PHE A 37 -14.53 6.48 -24.93
CA PHE A 37 -15.76 7.11 -25.43
C PHE A 37 -16.91 7.01 -24.42
N LYS A 38 -17.03 5.91 -23.67
CA LYS A 38 -18.02 5.79 -22.59
C LYS A 38 -17.76 6.75 -21.44
N LEU A 39 -16.49 6.95 -21.06
CA LEU A 39 -16.11 7.94 -20.05
C LEU A 39 -16.39 9.36 -20.55
N ASP A 40 -16.06 9.68 -21.81
CA ASP A 40 -16.34 10.98 -22.40
C ASP A 40 -17.85 11.26 -22.45
N GLU A 41 -18.65 10.31 -22.96
CA GLU A 41 -20.11 10.43 -22.99
C GLU A 41 -20.69 10.70 -21.59
N PHE A 42 -20.25 9.93 -20.59
CA PHE A 42 -20.60 10.17 -19.19
C PHE A 42 -20.26 11.59 -18.74
N LEU A 43 -19.05 12.09 -19.02
CA LEU A 43 -18.63 13.44 -18.64
C LEU A 43 -19.42 14.53 -19.36
N GLN A 44 -19.72 14.34 -20.65
CA GLN A 44 -20.56 15.28 -21.41
C GLN A 44 -21.95 15.38 -20.80
N ASP A 45 -22.53 14.25 -20.38
CA ASP A 45 -23.84 14.25 -19.73
C ASP A 45 -23.82 14.94 -18.37
N ILE A 46 -22.76 14.75 -17.57
CA ILE A 46 -22.58 15.51 -16.33
C ILE A 46 -22.47 17.01 -16.62
N LYS A 47 -21.65 17.42 -17.61
CA LYS A 47 -21.43 18.83 -17.96
C LYS A 47 -22.69 19.54 -18.45
N LYS A 48 -23.58 18.83 -19.16
CA LYS A 48 -24.89 19.39 -19.57
C LYS A 48 -25.75 19.79 -18.36
N ILE A 49 -25.60 19.08 -17.24
CA ILE A 49 -26.40 19.28 -16.02
C ILE A 49 -25.68 20.22 -15.04
N GLN A 50 -24.35 20.16 -15.00
CA GLN A 50 -23.47 20.93 -14.12
C GLN A 50 -22.48 21.75 -14.97
N PRO A 51 -22.86 22.97 -15.42
CA PRO A 51 -22.00 23.83 -16.24
C PRO A 51 -20.66 24.23 -15.57
N GLU A 52 -20.58 24.14 -14.24
CA GLU A 52 -19.38 24.36 -13.43
C GLU A 52 -18.34 23.22 -13.55
N VAL A 53 -18.61 22.24 -14.40
CA VAL A 53 -17.66 21.18 -14.76
C VAL A 53 -16.83 21.57 -15.99
N GLU A 54 -15.52 21.54 -15.82
CA GLU A 54 -14.56 21.70 -16.92
C GLU A 54 -13.98 20.33 -17.31
N ILE A 55 -14.00 19.99 -18.60
CA ILE A 55 -13.42 18.74 -19.13
C ILE A 55 -12.20 19.11 -19.97
N ILE A 56 -11.06 18.50 -19.66
CA ILE A 56 -9.78 18.71 -20.32
C ILE A 56 -9.25 17.35 -20.79
N TYR A 57 -9.01 17.23 -22.10
CA TYR A 57 -8.48 16.00 -22.68
C TYR A 57 -6.95 16.00 -22.64
N LYS A 58 -6.40 14.85 -22.29
CA LYS A 58 -4.98 14.63 -22.06
C LYS A 58 -4.49 13.47 -22.94
N THR A 59 -3.35 13.64 -23.59
CA THR A 59 -2.77 12.66 -24.53
C THR A 59 -1.51 11.99 -23.98
N GLU A 60 -1.13 12.33 -22.75
CA GLU A 60 0.01 11.75 -22.06
C GLU A 60 -0.22 10.23 -21.87
N PRO A 61 0.78 9.37 -22.18
CA PRO A 61 0.66 7.93 -22.01
C PRO A 61 0.78 7.59 -20.52
N ILE A 62 -0.36 7.44 -19.84
CA ILE A 62 -0.43 7.05 -18.44
C ILE A 62 -1.07 5.67 -18.35
N GLU A 63 -0.44 4.74 -17.64
CA GLU A 63 -1.00 3.41 -17.39
C GLU A 63 -1.45 3.24 -15.93
N PRO A 64 -2.55 2.52 -15.67
CA PRO A 64 -3.54 2.05 -16.66
C PRO A 64 -4.44 3.19 -17.17
N SER A 65 -5.08 3.00 -18.31
CA SER A 65 -5.92 4.01 -18.96
C SER A 65 -6.97 3.38 -19.92
N PRO A 66 -8.04 4.11 -20.30
CA PRO A 66 -8.33 5.53 -20.06
C PRO A 66 -8.59 5.86 -18.59
N MET A 67 -8.06 6.98 -18.11
CA MET A 67 -8.19 7.37 -16.70
C MET A 67 -8.81 8.75 -16.60
N LEU A 68 -9.67 8.95 -15.60
CA LEU A 68 -10.27 10.25 -15.30
C LEU A 68 -9.68 10.79 -13.99
N LYS A 69 -8.96 11.91 -14.02
CA LYS A 69 -8.62 12.66 -12.80
C LYS A 69 -9.69 13.69 -12.50
N VAL A 70 -10.17 13.72 -11.26
CA VAL A 70 -11.08 14.73 -10.73
C VAL A 70 -10.32 15.62 -9.75
N THR A 71 -10.36 16.94 -9.95
CA THR A 71 -9.64 17.89 -9.10
C THR A 71 -10.32 19.25 -9.02
N ASN A 72 -9.85 20.07 -8.08
CA ASN A 72 -10.18 21.49 -7.98
C ASN A 72 -9.35 22.34 -8.96
N ILE A 73 -9.66 23.63 -8.99
CA ILE A 73 -9.02 24.62 -9.87
C ILE A 73 -7.50 24.72 -9.65
N SER A 74 -7.01 24.56 -8.42
CA SER A 74 -5.57 24.60 -8.08
C SER A 74 -4.81 23.31 -8.40
N ASP A 75 -5.49 22.27 -8.90
CA ASP A 75 -4.90 20.96 -9.24
C ASP A 75 -4.28 20.18 -8.07
N GLU A 76 -4.57 20.59 -6.82
CA GLU A 76 -4.03 19.99 -5.59
C GLU A 76 -4.72 18.68 -5.20
N ILE A 77 -6.00 18.51 -5.57
CA ILE A 77 -6.77 17.30 -5.24
C ILE A 77 -6.48 16.22 -6.28
N SER A 78 -6.16 15.01 -5.81
CA SER A 78 -5.72 13.92 -6.68
C SER A 78 -6.60 12.69 -6.53
N ILE A 79 -7.80 12.74 -7.13
CA ILE A 79 -8.72 11.60 -7.22
C ILE A 79 -8.73 11.09 -8.66
N TYR A 80 -8.55 9.79 -8.85
CA TYR A 80 -8.47 9.14 -10.15
C TYR A 80 -9.52 8.04 -10.26
N TYR A 81 -10.19 7.97 -11.39
CA TYR A 81 -11.16 6.95 -11.74
C TYR A 81 -10.62 6.11 -12.88
N LEU A 82 -10.47 4.82 -12.57
CA LEU A 82 -10.38 3.69 -13.49
C LEU A 82 -11.69 2.91 -13.35
N ALA A 83 -12.79 3.66 -13.47
CA ALA A 83 -14.15 3.21 -13.27
C ALA A 83 -15.10 4.22 -13.90
N ILE A 84 -16.30 3.78 -14.25
CA ILE A 84 -17.42 4.67 -14.57
C ILE A 84 -18.39 4.61 -13.39
N PRO A 85 -18.58 5.72 -12.63
CA PRO A 85 -19.54 5.76 -11.55
C PRO A 85 -20.93 5.31 -12.00
N LYS A 86 -21.52 4.35 -11.28
CA LYS A 86 -22.85 3.79 -11.57
C LYS A 86 -23.52 3.22 -10.33
N GLY A 87 -24.85 3.25 -10.30
CA GLY A 87 -25.67 2.67 -9.24
C GLY A 87 -25.22 3.12 -7.83
N PRO A 88 -24.79 2.19 -6.94
CA PRO A 88 -24.33 2.52 -5.59
C PRO A 88 -23.16 3.50 -5.51
N GLU A 89 -22.40 3.70 -6.60
CA GLU A 89 -21.26 4.62 -6.65
C GLU A 89 -21.66 6.07 -7.02
N TRP A 90 -22.93 6.34 -7.31
CA TRP A 90 -23.42 7.70 -7.56
C TRP A 90 -23.30 8.63 -6.33
N PRO A 91 -23.77 8.25 -5.14
CA PRO A 91 -23.67 9.13 -3.98
C PRO A 91 -22.22 9.51 -3.61
N PRO A 92 -21.23 8.57 -3.58
CA PRO A 92 -19.83 8.95 -3.40
C PRO A 92 -19.33 9.93 -4.47
N PHE A 93 -19.67 9.70 -5.74
CA PHE A 93 -19.28 10.60 -6.84
C PHE A 93 -19.83 12.02 -6.64
N PHE A 94 -21.09 12.19 -6.27
CA PHE A 94 -21.68 13.51 -6.01
C PHE A 94 -21.06 14.21 -4.81
N GLN A 95 -20.76 13.46 -3.74
CA GLN A 95 -20.05 14.01 -2.58
C GLN A 95 -18.65 14.50 -2.95
N ILE A 96 -17.96 13.84 -3.88
CA ILE A 96 -16.66 14.28 -4.38
C ILE A 96 -16.79 15.61 -5.12
N LEU A 97 -17.75 15.74 -6.03
CA LEU A 97 -17.96 17.01 -6.75
C LEU A 97 -18.27 18.16 -5.77
N GLN A 98 -19.15 17.91 -4.79
CA GLN A 98 -19.48 18.91 -3.78
C GLN A 98 -18.27 19.31 -2.93
N ALA A 99 -17.53 18.33 -2.41
CA ALA A 99 -16.37 18.56 -1.55
C ALA A 99 -15.23 19.26 -2.30
N ILE A 100 -14.98 18.89 -3.57
CA ILE A 100 -14.01 19.58 -4.44
C ILE A 100 -14.46 21.01 -4.73
N SER A 101 -15.72 21.22 -5.10
CA SER A 101 -16.25 22.57 -5.41
C SER A 101 -16.15 23.53 -4.22
N THR A 102 -16.03 23.02 -3.00
CA THR A 102 -15.88 23.80 -1.78
C THR A 102 -14.48 23.76 -1.19
N ASN A 103 -13.56 22.96 -1.75
CA ASN A 103 -12.26 22.61 -1.17
C ASN A 103 -12.37 22.17 0.31
N GLN A 104 -13.46 21.48 0.66
CA GLN A 104 -13.75 21.07 2.03
C GLN A 104 -14.14 19.60 2.06
N SER A 105 -13.33 18.80 2.75
CA SER A 105 -13.72 17.43 3.08
C SER A 105 -14.80 17.41 4.18
N PHE A 106 -15.63 16.38 4.15
CA PHE A 106 -16.68 16.10 5.13
C PHE A 106 -16.21 15.20 6.28
N LEU A 107 -14.90 15.01 6.43
CA LEU A 107 -14.30 14.29 7.55
C LEU A 107 -14.61 14.97 8.89
N SER A 108 -14.69 14.16 9.95
CA SER A 108 -14.81 14.67 11.32
C SER A 108 -13.60 15.54 11.68
N PRO A 109 -13.74 16.52 12.60
CA PRO A 109 -12.60 17.32 13.07
C PRO A 109 -11.45 16.47 13.63
N ARG A 110 -11.79 15.35 14.28
CA ARG A 110 -10.81 14.37 14.79
C ARG A 110 -9.98 13.77 13.65
N ASP A 111 -10.64 13.33 12.58
CA ASP A 111 -9.96 12.68 11.44
C ASP A 111 -9.18 13.69 10.60
N LYS A 112 -9.71 14.91 10.44
CA LYS A 112 -8.96 16.02 9.82
C LYS A 112 -7.66 16.32 10.58
N ASN A 113 -7.71 16.33 11.91
CA ASN A 113 -6.50 16.57 12.72
C ASN A 113 -5.50 15.42 12.66
N LYS A 114 -5.99 14.17 12.57
CA LYS A 114 -5.15 13.01 12.31
C LYS A 114 -4.44 13.15 10.95
N ILE A 115 -5.19 13.33 9.87
CA ILE A 115 -4.65 13.25 8.50
C ILE A 115 -3.68 14.38 8.15
N LYS A 116 -3.75 15.52 8.85
CA LYS A 116 -2.77 16.61 8.74
C LYS A 116 -1.34 16.19 9.10
N LYS A 117 -1.16 15.09 9.84
CA LYS A 117 0.17 14.58 10.23
C LYS A 117 0.89 13.84 9.10
N VAL A 118 0.17 13.43 8.06
CA VAL A 118 0.76 12.80 6.87
C VAL A 118 1.74 13.78 6.22
N ASN A 119 3.01 13.39 6.16
CA ASN A 119 4.11 14.20 5.64
C ASN A 119 4.87 13.53 4.49
N LYS A 120 4.49 12.31 4.12
CA LYS A 120 4.94 11.61 2.92
C LYS A 120 3.77 11.36 1.95
N PRO A 121 4.03 11.25 0.63
CA PRO A 121 3.01 10.87 -0.33
C PRO A 121 2.37 9.51 0.00
N VAL A 122 1.04 9.44 -0.08
CA VAL A 122 0.27 8.21 0.11
C VAL A 122 -0.62 7.98 -1.10
N LYS A 123 -0.48 6.82 -1.73
CA LYS A 123 -1.30 6.37 -2.86
C LYS A 123 -2.26 5.29 -2.39
N ILE A 124 -3.55 5.57 -2.47
CA ILE A 124 -4.64 4.67 -2.11
C ILE A 124 -5.27 4.16 -3.42
N ARG A 125 -5.44 2.85 -3.56
CA ARG A 125 -6.25 2.23 -4.62
C ARG A 125 -7.42 1.51 -3.99
N VAL A 126 -8.63 1.90 -4.32
CA VAL A 126 -9.84 1.24 -3.89
C VAL A 126 -10.37 0.41 -5.06
N PHE A 127 -10.23 -0.90 -4.96
CA PHE A 127 -10.81 -1.84 -5.90
C PHE A 127 -12.28 -2.06 -5.57
N ILE A 128 -13.15 -1.76 -6.52
CA ILE A 128 -14.60 -1.93 -6.44
C ILE A 128 -15.05 -2.98 -7.47
N MET A 129 -16.26 -3.49 -7.29
CA MET A 129 -16.93 -4.39 -8.23
C MET A 129 -18.40 -3.98 -8.37
N PRO A 130 -19.05 -4.30 -9.51
CA PRO A 130 -20.47 -4.00 -9.69
C PRO A 130 -21.34 -4.58 -8.57
N ARG A 131 -22.35 -3.81 -8.13
CA ARG A 131 -23.35 -4.22 -7.11
C ARG A 131 -22.78 -4.52 -5.70
N CYS A 132 -21.56 -4.10 -5.42
CA CYS A 132 -20.97 -4.15 -4.09
C CYS A 132 -21.63 -3.14 -3.14
N SER A 133 -22.25 -3.61 -2.05
CA SER A 133 -22.94 -2.73 -1.08
C SER A 133 -21.99 -1.96 -0.15
N PHE A 134 -20.77 -2.44 0.05
CA PHE A 134 -19.80 -1.84 0.98
C PHE A 134 -18.81 -0.89 0.30
N CYS A 135 -18.62 -1.01 -1.02
CA CYS A 135 -17.69 -0.21 -1.80
C CYS A 135 -17.95 1.32 -1.67
N PRO A 136 -19.20 1.81 -1.71
CA PRO A 136 -19.47 3.24 -1.61
C PRO A 136 -18.94 3.88 -0.33
N LEU A 137 -18.95 3.14 0.79
CA LEU A 137 -18.47 3.63 2.09
C LEU A 137 -16.95 3.84 2.07
N VAL A 138 -16.22 2.91 1.47
CA VAL A 138 -14.76 2.96 1.37
C VAL A 138 -14.32 4.03 0.36
N VAL A 139 -15.00 4.12 -0.79
CA VAL A 139 -14.76 5.17 -1.80
C VAL A 139 -14.99 6.55 -1.21
N THR A 140 -16.10 6.74 -0.49
CA THR A 140 -16.40 8.00 0.20
C THR A 140 -15.27 8.36 1.15
N LEU A 141 -14.86 7.46 2.04
CA LEU A 141 -13.82 7.75 3.01
C LEU A 141 -12.48 8.08 2.34
N ALA A 142 -12.02 7.24 1.40
CA ALA A 142 -10.73 7.40 0.70
C ALA A 142 -10.64 8.71 -0.09
N THR A 143 -11.74 9.16 -0.70
CA THR A 143 -11.76 10.39 -1.48
C THR A 143 -11.85 11.63 -0.59
N GLN A 144 -12.60 11.58 0.50
CA GLN A 144 -12.63 12.65 1.50
C GLN A 144 -11.24 12.86 2.15
N LEU A 145 -10.45 11.79 2.27
CA LEU A 145 -9.04 11.87 2.72
C LEU A 145 -8.14 12.55 1.69
N ALA A 146 -8.26 12.22 0.40
CA ALA A 146 -7.52 12.89 -0.68
C ALA A 146 -7.87 14.39 -0.80
N ILE A 147 -9.12 14.77 -0.55
CA ILE A 147 -9.56 16.18 -0.52
C ILE A 147 -8.97 16.91 0.69
N ALA A 148 -8.81 16.23 1.82
CA ALA A 148 -8.32 16.83 3.06
C ALA A 148 -6.80 17.06 3.10
N GLN A 149 -6.04 16.34 2.29
CA GLN A 149 -4.57 16.30 2.35
C GLN A 149 -3.99 16.08 0.93
N PRO A 150 -3.34 17.11 0.34
CA PRO A 150 -2.79 17.02 -1.02
C PRO A 150 -1.74 15.92 -1.25
N LEU A 151 -1.07 15.44 -0.18
CA LEU A 151 -0.15 14.31 -0.27
C LEU A 151 -0.84 12.96 -0.50
N ILE A 152 -2.17 12.89 -0.36
CA ILE A 152 -2.95 11.67 -0.55
C ILE A 152 -3.55 11.64 -1.96
N GLN A 153 -3.22 10.61 -2.72
CA GLN A 153 -3.81 10.31 -4.00
C GLN A 153 -4.73 9.10 -3.88
N THR A 154 -5.94 9.19 -4.41
CA THR A 154 -6.92 8.08 -4.37
C THR A 154 -7.30 7.65 -5.77
N PHE A 155 -7.16 6.37 -6.06
CA PHE A 155 -7.56 5.72 -7.30
C PHE A 155 -8.75 4.81 -7.02
N ILE A 156 -9.82 4.92 -7.79
CA ILE A 156 -11.00 4.08 -7.71
C ILE A 156 -10.99 3.18 -8.95
N ILE A 157 -10.91 1.87 -8.75
CA ILE A 157 -10.64 0.91 -9.81
C ILE A 157 -11.78 -0.10 -9.85
N ASP A 158 -12.57 -0.11 -10.93
CA ASP A 158 -13.55 -1.17 -11.18
C ASP A 158 -12.79 -2.38 -11.75
N GLY A 159 -12.61 -3.41 -10.93
CA GLY A 159 -11.87 -4.61 -11.32
C GLY A 159 -12.52 -5.39 -12.46
N SER A 160 -13.81 -5.15 -12.75
CA SER A 160 -14.47 -5.72 -13.93
C SER A 160 -14.18 -4.97 -15.22
N LEU A 161 -13.83 -3.68 -15.14
CA LEU A 161 -13.39 -2.87 -16.29
C LEU A 161 -11.87 -2.97 -16.51
N TYR A 162 -11.10 -3.17 -15.44
CA TYR A 162 -9.64 -3.31 -15.47
C TYR A 162 -9.19 -4.66 -14.88
N PRO A 163 -9.53 -5.79 -15.53
CA PRO A 163 -9.26 -7.13 -14.99
C PRO A 163 -7.76 -7.41 -14.85
N GLU A 164 -6.94 -6.90 -15.77
CA GLU A 164 -5.48 -7.06 -15.72
C GLU A 164 -4.89 -6.38 -14.47
N VAL A 165 -5.37 -5.19 -14.14
CA VAL A 165 -4.97 -4.47 -12.92
C VAL A 165 -5.45 -5.24 -11.69
N ALA A 166 -6.71 -5.69 -11.66
CA ALA A 166 -7.21 -6.51 -10.54
C ALA A 166 -6.40 -7.81 -10.36
N GLN A 167 -5.99 -8.45 -11.46
CA GLN A 167 -5.17 -9.67 -11.44
C GLN A 167 -3.74 -9.40 -10.94
N GLN A 168 -3.10 -8.33 -11.40
CA GLN A 168 -1.77 -7.91 -10.92
C GLN A 168 -1.74 -7.78 -9.40
N TYR A 169 -2.81 -7.21 -8.84
CA TYR A 169 -2.96 -7.01 -7.40
C TYR A 169 -3.54 -8.22 -6.66
N LYS A 170 -3.81 -9.33 -7.37
CA LYS A 170 -4.43 -10.56 -6.85
C LYS A 170 -5.73 -10.29 -6.08
N ILE A 171 -6.56 -9.39 -6.62
CA ILE A 171 -7.81 -8.97 -5.98
C ILE A 171 -8.84 -10.09 -6.10
N THR A 172 -9.25 -10.64 -4.96
CA THR A 172 -10.25 -11.74 -4.90
C THR A 172 -11.64 -11.26 -4.47
N SER A 173 -11.74 -10.07 -3.88
CA SER A 173 -13.00 -9.53 -3.35
C SER A 173 -13.00 -7.99 -3.36
N ALA A 174 -14.18 -7.41 -3.25
CA ALA A 174 -14.38 -5.97 -3.17
C ALA A 174 -15.26 -5.58 -1.96
N PRO A 175 -15.02 -4.42 -1.32
CA PRO A 175 -13.90 -3.52 -1.60
C PRO A 175 -12.56 -4.10 -1.11
N THR A 176 -11.50 -3.86 -1.88
CA THR A 176 -10.12 -4.07 -1.42
C THR A 176 -9.36 -2.76 -1.56
N VAL A 177 -8.78 -2.27 -0.47
CA VAL A 177 -7.96 -1.06 -0.47
C VAL A 177 -6.49 -1.44 -0.48
N VAL A 178 -5.72 -0.88 -1.41
CA VAL A 178 -4.27 -0.99 -1.48
C VAL A 178 -3.62 0.35 -1.19
N ILE A 179 -2.76 0.46 -0.17
CA ILE A 179 -2.09 1.70 0.19
C ILE A 179 -0.58 1.54 -0.07
N ASN A 180 0.02 2.44 -0.87
CA ASN A 180 1.45 2.47 -1.24
C ASN A 180 2.03 1.15 -1.81
N GLU A 181 1.18 0.29 -2.39
CA GLU A 181 1.50 -1.12 -2.74
C GLU A 181 1.73 -2.05 -1.53
N ASP A 182 1.71 -1.50 -0.31
CA ASP A 182 2.21 -2.15 0.88
C ASP A 182 1.08 -2.77 1.73
N TYR A 183 -0.09 -2.15 1.73
CA TYR A 183 -1.16 -2.49 2.66
C TYR A 183 -2.41 -2.91 1.94
N PHE A 184 -3.00 -4.04 2.34
CA PHE A 184 -4.22 -4.57 1.74
C PHE A 184 -5.28 -4.66 2.83
N LEU A 185 -6.36 -3.89 2.67
CA LEU A 185 -7.50 -3.89 3.57
C LEU A 185 -8.69 -4.45 2.80
N VAL A 186 -9.25 -5.56 3.27
CA VAL A 186 -10.31 -6.28 2.57
C VAL A 186 -11.62 -6.13 3.32
N GLY A 187 -12.70 -5.80 2.61
CA GLY A 187 -14.04 -5.69 3.19
C GLY A 187 -14.14 -4.55 4.21
N GLU A 188 -14.69 -4.84 5.39
CA GLU A 188 -14.96 -3.85 6.44
C GLU A 188 -13.70 -3.18 6.99
N ASP A 189 -12.56 -3.87 6.95
CA ASP A 189 -11.25 -3.30 7.31
C ASP A 189 -10.91 -2.06 6.49
N GLY A 190 -11.34 -2.01 5.23
CA GLY A 190 -11.16 -0.88 4.33
C GLY A 190 -11.90 0.39 4.80
N LYS A 191 -12.86 0.27 5.71
CA LYS A 191 -13.52 1.41 6.36
C LYS A 191 -12.94 1.67 7.74
N GLU A 192 -12.84 0.64 8.56
CA GLU A 192 -12.53 0.79 9.98
C GLU A 192 -11.08 1.18 10.23
N LYS A 193 -10.15 0.60 9.46
CA LYS A 193 -8.71 0.76 9.71
C LYS A 193 -8.04 1.76 8.78
N LEU A 194 -8.72 2.19 7.72
CA LEU A 194 -8.13 2.98 6.62
C LEU A 194 -7.36 4.21 7.09
N ILE A 195 -7.94 5.03 7.97
CA ILE A 195 -7.28 6.25 8.48
C ILE A 195 -5.99 5.89 9.21
N ASP A 196 -6.02 4.88 10.08
CA ASP A 196 -4.87 4.52 10.89
C ASP A 196 -3.75 3.91 10.02
N TRP A 197 -4.08 3.15 8.97
CA TRP A 197 -3.07 2.67 8.01
C TRP A 197 -2.51 3.77 7.12
N ILE A 198 -3.32 4.78 6.74
CA ILE A 198 -2.81 5.94 6.01
C ILE A 198 -1.86 6.76 6.88
N LEU A 199 -2.15 6.92 8.17
CA LEU A 199 -1.21 7.57 9.09
C LEU A 199 0.11 6.80 9.14
N LYS A 200 0.07 5.47 9.25
CA LYS A 200 1.28 4.63 9.22
C LYS A 200 2.03 4.70 7.89
N ALA A 201 1.33 4.82 6.78
CA ALA A 201 1.93 4.94 5.45
C ALA A 201 2.49 6.34 5.17
N GLY A 202 1.86 7.36 5.75
CA GLY A 202 2.13 8.77 5.54
C GLY A 202 3.05 9.40 6.59
N GLU A 203 3.30 8.71 7.69
CA GLU A 203 4.38 8.97 8.65
C GLU A 203 5.52 7.98 8.35
N THR A 204 6.76 8.31 8.67
CA THR A 204 7.88 7.35 8.63
C THR A 204 7.73 6.33 9.77
N THR A 205 6.68 5.52 9.73
CA THR A 205 6.41 4.54 10.78
C THR A 205 7.03 3.21 10.39
N TYR A 206 8.15 2.93 11.03
CA TYR A 206 8.83 1.64 10.99
C TYR A 206 8.08 0.64 11.89
N ASP A 207 6.80 0.40 11.59
CA ASP A 207 5.94 -0.50 12.36
C ASP A 207 6.09 -1.96 11.86
N PRO A 208 6.56 -2.90 12.70
CA PRO A 208 6.72 -4.31 12.31
C PRO A 208 5.43 -4.96 11.79
N GLU A 209 4.26 -4.47 12.20
CA GLU A 209 2.97 -4.98 11.75
C GLU A 209 2.74 -4.82 10.25
N VAL A 210 3.31 -3.76 9.67
CA VAL A 210 3.32 -3.49 8.23
C VAL A 210 3.98 -4.64 7.49
N LEU A 211 5.21 -4.94 7.90
CA LEU A 211 6.03 -5.98 7.29
C LEU A 211 5.43 -7.36 7.54
N ARG A 212 4.85 -7.59 8.72
CA ARG A 212 4.13 -8.83 9.04
C ARG A 212 2.93 -9.04 8.10
N SER A 213 2.16 -7.98 7.83
CA SER A 213 1.03 -8.06 6.90
C SER A 213 1.50 -8.42 5.48
N LEU A 214 2.59 -7.81 5.01
CA LEU A 214 3.21 -8.14 3.71
C LEU A 214 3.70 -9.58 3.63
N LEU A 215 4.37 -10.07 4.68
CA LEU A 215 4.84 -11.46 4.76
C LEU A 215 3.67 -12.45 4.67
N ASN A 216 2.58 -12.20 5.41
CA ASN A 216 1.40 -13.07 5.38
C ASN A 216 0.72 -13.12 4.00
N GLN A 217 0.95 -12.12 3.16
CA GLN A 217 0.45 -12.04 1.79
C GLN A 217 1.44 -12.57 0.75
N GLY A 218 2.59 -13.10 1.17
CA GLY A 218 3.64 -13.62 0.29
C GLY A 218 4.40 -12.54 -0.48
N LYS A 219 4.50 -11.31 0.06
CA LYS A 219 5.12 -10.16 -0.61
C LYS A 219 6.53 -9.86 -0.08
N ALA A 220 7.38 -10.88 -0.04
CA ALA A 220 8.76 -10.77 0.46
C ALA A 220 9.61 -9.77 -0.34
N GLU A 221 9.56 -9.85 -1.68
CA GLU A 221 10.32 -8.97 -2.58
C GLU A 221 10.04 -7.48 -2.33
N ARG A 222 8.78 -7.13 -2.03
CA ARG A 222 8.41 -5.76 -1.69
C ARG A 222 9.06 -5.28 -0.39
N ILE A 223 9.20 -6.16 0.61
CA ILE A 223 9.88 -5.83 1.87
C ILE A 223 11.37 -5.58 1.62
N VAL A 224 11.99 -6.36 0.72
CA VAL A 224 13.37 -6.14 0.28
C VAL A 224 13.52 -4.73 -0.31
N GLU A 225 12.64 -4.32 -1.23
CA GLU A 225 12.64 -2.96 -1.80
C GLU A 225 12.52 -1.87 -0.73
N LEU A 226 11.60 -2.03 0.24
CA LEU A 226 11.41 -1.08 1.33
C LEU A 226 12.68 -0.96 2.19
N CYS A 227 13.31 -2.08 2.55
CA CYS A 227 14.54 -2.11 3.35
C CYS A 227 15.74 -1.51 2.61
N LEU A 228 15.82 -1.67 1.29
CA LEU A 228 16.84 -1.04 0.45
C LEU A 228 16.63 0.48 0.34
N LYS A 229 15.38 0.95 0.42
CA LYS A 229 15.02 2.36 0.29
C LYS A 229 15.21 3.14 1.59
N GLU A 230 14.79 2.60 2.73
CA GLU A 230 14.87 3.27 4.03
C GLU A 230 15.27 2.29 5.16
N GLU A 231 16.32 2.63 5.90
CA GLU A 231 16.95 1.76 6.90
C GLU A 231 16.03 1.36 8.07
N GLY A 232 15.06 2.18 8.44
CA GLY A 232 14.20 1.80 9.57
C GLY A 232 13.28 0.61 9.28
N TYR A 233 12.97 0.30 8.01
CA TYR A 233 12.25 -0.94 7.67
C TYR A 233 13.08 -2.18 8.00
N LEU A 234 14.40 -2.09 7.83
CA LEU A 234 15.32 -3.16 8.23
C LEU A 234 15.26 -3.38 9.73
N MET A 235 15.24 -2.30 10.52
CA MET A 235 15.10 -2.41 11.97
C MET A 235 13.76 -3.02 12.39
N SER A 236 12.64 -2.65 11.75
CA SER A 236 11.34 -3.30 11.98
C SER A 236 11.38 -4.79 11.63
N LEU A 237 12.01 -5.14 10.52
CA LEU A 237 12.13 -6.52 10.06
C LEU A 237 12.88 -7.38 11.09
N LEU A 238 13.96 -6.87 11.67
CA LEU A 238 14.72 -7.57 12.71
C LEU A 238 13.84 -7.89 13.94
N THR A 239 12.91 -7.02 14.32
CA THR A 239 12.00 -7.32 15.44
C THR A 239 11.09 -8.53 15.17
N LEU A 240 10.77 -8.80 13.89
CA LEU A 240 9.92 -9.93 13.50
C LEU A 240 10.61 -11.30 13.69
N LEU A 241 11.95 -11.32 13.85
CA LEU A 241 12.69 -12.55 14.18
C LEU A 241 12.34 -13.12 15.55
N LYS A 242 11.70 -12.35 16.44
CA LYS A 242 11.23 -12.82 17.75
C LYS A 242 9.71 -13.02 17.82
N HIS A 243 9.04 -12.96 16.68
CA HIS A 243 7.58 -13.05 16.64
C HIS A 243 7.08 -14.44 17.08
N GLU A 244 5.96 -14.50 17.80
CA GLU A 244 5.40 -15.77 18.31
C GLU A 244 5.06 -16.78 17.20
N LYS A 245 4.61 -16.28 16.04
CA LYS A 245 4.23 -17.09 14.87
C LYS A 245 5.45 -17.49 14.04
N ILE A 246 5.63 -18.79 13.87
CA ILE A 246 6.76 -19.38 13.12
C ILE A 246 6.83 -18.89 11.66
N PHE A 247 5.70 -18.81 10.95
CA PHE A 247 5.67 -18.35 9.56
C PHE A 247 6.14 -16.90 9.39
N THR A 248 5.90 -16.06 10.39
CA THR A 248 6.39 -14.67 10.39
C THR A 248 7.91 -14.63 10.53
N ARG A 249 8.49 -15.45 11.42
CA ARG A 249 9.94 -15.53 11.61
C ARG A 249 10.65 -16.05 10.37
N ILE A 250 10.17 -17.17 9.82
CA ILE A 250 10.70 -17.75 8.56
C ILE A 250 10.62 -16.74 7.42
N GLY A 251 9.49 -16.04 7.28
CA GLY A 251 9.34 -14.99 6.27
C GLY A 251 10.36 -13.86 6.45
N ALA A 252 10.59 -13.41 7.69
CA ALA A 252 11.58 -12.37 7.97
C ALA A 252 13.01 -12.83 7.66
N MET A 253 13.38 -14.06 8.04
CA MET A 253 14.69 -14.65 7.73
C MET A 253 14.91 -14.77 6.22
N ARG A 254 13.90 -15.19 5.47
CA ARG A 254 13.97 -15.28 4.01
C ARG A 254 14.19 -13.92 3.35
N VAL A 255 13.54 -12.87 3.85
CA VAL A 255 13.77 -11.50 3.37
C VAL A 255 15.19 -11.02 3.69
N LEU A 256 15.71 -11.33 4.88
CA LEU A 256 17.08 -10.96 5.26
C LEU A 256 18.14 -11.68 4.42
N GLU A 257 17.91 -12.96 4.09
CA GLU A 257 18.72 -13.71 3.13
C GLU A 257 18.73 -13.04 1.76
N GLU A 258 17.56 -12.69 1.20
CA GLU A 258 17.49 -12.00 -0.10
C GLU A 258 18.14 -10.60 -0.06
N LEU A 259 18.00 -9.88 1.07
CA LEU A 259 18.68 -8.59 1.27
C LEU A 259 20.20 -8.74 1.31
N PHE A 260 20.71 -9.80 1.92
CA PHE A 260 22.13 -10.12 1.96
C PHE A 260 22.67 -10.31 0.53
N ASP A 261 21.97 -11.09 -0.29
CA ASP A 261 22.36 -11.33 -1.68
C ASP A 261 22.38 -10.04 -2.53
N LYS A 262 21.38 -9.16 -2.35
CA LYS A 262 21.27 -7.91 -3.14
C LYS A 262 22.20 -6.81 -2.62
N SER A 263 22.49 -6.77 -1.33
CA SER A 263 23.28 -5.70 -0.71
C SER A 263 24.04 -6.19 0.54
N PRO A 264 25.19 -6.87 0.37
CA PRO A 264 25.99 -7.40 1.49
C PRO A 264 26.37 -6.36 2.56
N ARG A 265 26.54 -5.09 2.16
CA ARG A 265 26.81 -3.98 3.11
C ARG A 265 25.73 -3.78 4.16
N LEU A 266 24.47 -4.15 3.88
CA LEU A 266 23.40 -4.10 4.88
C LEU A 266 23.59 -5.18 5.94
N ALA A 267 24.17 -6.33 5.58
CA ALA A 267 24.45 -7.42 6.49
C ALA A 267 25.46 -7.02 7.58
N GLU A 268 26.55 -6.37 7.17
CA GLU A 268 27.56 -5.82 8.08
C GLU A 268 26.93 -4.88 9.12
N LYS A 269 25.97 -4.05 8.68
CA LYS A 269 25.27 -3.11 9.57
C LYS A 269 24.35 -3.80 10.56
N ILE A 270 23.65 -4.87 10.18
CA ILE A 270 22.72 -5.57 11.09
C ILE A 270 23.43 -6.59 11.99
N MET A 271 24.66 -6.99 11.65
CA MET A 271 25.40 -8.02 12.39
C MET A 271 25.50 -7.73 13.89
N PRO A 272 25.84 -6.49 14.34
CA PRO A 272 25.86 -6.17 15.78
C PRO A 272 24.51 -6.38 16.47
N TYR A 273 23.40 -6.11 15.76
CA TYR A 273 22.05 -6.31 16.30
C TYR A 273 21.71 -7.78 16.41
N LEU A 274 22.01 -8.59 15.39
CA LEU A 274 21.77 -10.04 15.41
C LEU A 274 22.58 -10.73 16.51
N LEU A 275 23.86 -10.38 16.67
CA LEU A 275 24.70 -10.94 17.74
C LEU A 275 24.18 -10.56 19.13
N LYS A 276 23.77 -9.30 19.33
CA LYS A 276 23.15 -8.87 20.59
C LYS A 276 21.81 -9.56 20.85
N MET A 277 21.00 -9.78 19.81
CA MET A 277 19.76 -10.54 19.92
C MET A 277 20.04 -11.98 20.32
N LEU A 278 21.05 -12.62 19.74
CA LEU A 278 21.42 -14.00 20.04
C LEU A 278 21.83 -14.19 21.50
N GLU A 279 22.58 -13.23 22.08
CA GLU A 279 22.96 -13.26 23.50
C GLU A 279 21.76 -13.24 24.45
N THR A 280 20.77 -12.40 24.13
CA THR A 280 19.63 -12.07 25.01
C THR A 280 18.40 -12.94 24.78
N SER A 281 18.44 -13.85 23.82
CA SER A 281 17.29 -14.65 23.41
C SER A 281 17.12 -15.93 24.24
N GLU A 282 15.90 -16.45 24.26
CA GLU A 282 15.59 -17.78 24.80
C GLU A 282 15.98 -18.88 23.80
N LYS A 283 15.99 -20.15 24.23
CA LYS A 283 16.45 -21.28 23.41
C LYS A 283 15.86 -21.30 22.00
N ARG A 284 14.53 -21.17 21.88
CA ARG A 284 13.83 -21.20 20.58
C ARG A 284 14.36 -20.16 19.60
N ASP A 285 14.46 -18.92 20.06
CA ASP A 285 14.86 -17.80 19.20
C ASP A 285 16.36 -17.87 18.87
N LYS A 286 17.19 -18.51 19.73
CA LYS A 286 18.61 -18.74 19.43
C LYS A 286 18.80 -19.68 18.23
N ASP A 287 18.02 -20.75 18.13
CA ASP A 287 18.15 -21.70 17.02
C ASP A 287 17.86 -21.00 15.67
N ASP A 288 16.78 -20.22 15.58
CA ASP A 288 16.43 -19.44 14.38
C ASP A 288 17.52 -18.39 14.04
N LEU A 289 18.09 -17.72 15.04
CA LEU A 289 19.16 -16.74 14.86
C LEU A 289 20.48 -17.37 14.43
N LEU A 290 20.85 -18.54 14.97
CA LEU A 290 22.05 -19.26 14.57
C LEU A 290 21.95 -19.76 13.14
N PHE A 291 20.80 -20.32 12.75
CA PHE A 291 20.54 -20.68 11.36
C PHE A 291 20.68 -19.47 10.43
N LEU A 292 20.05 -18.34 10.78
CA LEU A 292 20.16 -17.11 9.99
C LEU A 292 21.63 -16.63 9.89
N LEU A 293 22.37 -16.64 10.99
CA LEU A 293 23.80 -16.26 11.00
C LEU A 293 24.65 -17.23 10.17
N GLY A 294 24.28 -18.50 10.05
CA GLY A 294 24.91 -19.40 9.08
C GLY A 294 24.75 -18.91 7.64
N ILE A 295 23.56 -18.39 7.30
CA ILE A 295 23.22 -17.92 5.94
C ILE A 295 23.80 -16.54 5.62
N ILE A 296 23.69 -15.57 6.54
CA ILE A 296 24.05 -14.17 6.28
C ILE A 296 25.20 -13.64 7.12
N GLY A 297 25.78 -14.49 7.97
CA GLY A 297 26.89 -14.14 8.85
C GLY A 297 28.12 -13.68 8.08
N THR A 298 28.84 -12.74 8.67
CA THR A 298 30.14 -12.25 8.19
C THR A 298 31.25 -12.76 9.12
N PRO A 299 32.54 -12.73 8.70
CA PRO A 299 33.65 -13.24 9.51
C PRO A 299 33.73 -12.64 10.93
N GLU A 300 33.27 -11.40 11.12
CA GLU A 300 33.24 -10.72 12.42
C GLU A 300 32.32 -11.40 13.45
N ALA A 301 31.36 -12.22 13.00
CA ALA A 301 30.47 -12.98 13.88
C ALA A 301 31.14 -14.21 14.52
N ILE A 302 32.18 -14.75 13.88
CA ILE A 302 32.81 -16.04 14.25
C ILE A 302 33.30 -16.05 15.71
N PRO A 303 34.03 -15.04 16.23
CA PRO A 303 34.49 -15.04 17.62
C PRO A 303 33.33 -15.15 18.63
N LYS A 304 32.20 -14.49 18.34
CA LYS A 304 31.02 -14.51 19.20
C LYS A 304 30.31 -15.87 19.14
N LEU A 305 30.19 -16.46 17.95
CA LEU A 305 29.62 -17.79 17.78
C LEU A 305 30.43 -18.86 18.50
N HIS A 306 31.77 -18.78 18.45
CA HIS A 306 32.65 -19.68 19.21
C HIS A 306 32.41 -19.57 20.72
N GLN A 307 32.29 -18.35 21.25
CA GLN A 307 31.98 -18.13 22.67
C GLN A 307 30.65 -18.82 23.05
N ILE A 308 29.61 -18.66 22.22
CA ILE A 308 28.29 -19.25 22.47
C ILE A 308 28.35 -20.77 22.47
N ALA A 309 29.03 -21.37 21.48
CA ALA A 309 29.18 -22.82 21.36
C ALA A 309 29.80 -23.46 22.62
N GLN A 310 30.73 -22.77 23.28
CA GLN A 310 31.39 -23.25 24.49
C GLN A 310 30.49 -23.17 25.74
N THR A 311 29.64 -22.14 25.84
CA THR A 311 28.88 -21.80 27.07
C THR A 311 27.46 -22.37 27.14
N THR A 312 27.05 -23.20 26.19
CA THR A 312 25.64 -23.58 26.00
C THR A 312 25.41 -25.10 25.89
N SER A 313 24.13 -25.49 25.84
CA SER A 313 23.66 -26.88 25.69
C SER A 313 24.10 -27.50 24.36
N SER A 314 24.14 -28.85 24.28
CA SER A 314 24.61 -29.57 23.08
C SER A 314 23.94 -29.12 21.77
N THR A 315 22.62 -28.91 21.75
CA THR A 315 21.90 -28.55 20.52
C THR A 315 22.26 -27.15 19.99
N ILE A 316 22.35 -26.16 20.88
CA ILE A 316 22.73 -24.78 20.50
C ILE A 316 24.22 -24.75 20.09
N ARG A 317 25.05 -25.59 20.71
CA ARG A 317 26.46 -25.73 20.33
C ARG A 317 26.59 -26.25 18.90
N GLU A 318 25.85 -27.29 18.54
CA GLU A 318 25.84 -27.85 17.18
C GLU A 318 25.44 -26.79 16.15
N ALA A 319 24.32 -26.09 16.37
CA ALA A 319 23.87 -25.01 15.48
C ALA A 319 24.88 -23.85 15.36
N ALA A 320 25.58 -23.51 16.45
CA ALA A 320 26.61 -22.46 16.41
C ALA A 320 27.86 -22.90 15.64
N VAL A 321 28.24 -24.18 15.72
CA VAL A 321 29.37 -24.73 14.95
C VAL A 321 29.01 -24.76 13.45
N GLU A 322 27.82 -25.25 13.11
CA GLU A 322 27.32 -25.27 11.73
C GLU A 322 27.29 -23.86 11.12
N ALA A 323 26.81 -22.86 11.87
CA ALA A 323 26.83 -21.47 11.43
C ALA A 323 28.25 -20.95 11.15
N ILE A 324 29.24 -21.31 11.98
CA ILE A 324 30.65 -20.94 11.76
C ILE A 324 31.20 -21.60 10.50
N GLU A 325 30.90 -22.89 10.28
CA GLU A 325 31.33 -23.63 9.08
C GLU A 325 30.78 -22.97 7.82
N HIS A 326 29.48 -22.65 7.77
CA HIS A 326 28.87 -21.97 6.62
C HIS A 326 29.48 -20.59 6.34
N ILE A 327 29.82 -19.82 7.39
CA ILE A 327 30.51 -18.53 7.20
C ILE A 327 31.90 -18.75 6.61
N LYS A 328 32.67 -19.73 7.11
CA LYS A 328 34.01 -20.05 6.60
C LYS A 328 33.96 -20.54 5.15
N GLU A 329 32.99 -21.38 4.80
CA GLU A 329 32.81 -21.84 3.43
C GLU A 329 32.51 -20.68 2.46
N ARG A 330 31.70 -19.71 2.89
CA ARG A 330 31.32 -18.56 2.07
C ARG A 330 32.48 -17.61 1.77
N TYR A 331 33.34 -17.36 2.75
CA TYR A 331 34.40 -16.35 2.63
C TYR A 331 35.84 -16.91 2.55
N GLY A 332 36.01 -18.22 2.69
CA GLY A 332 37.30 -18.88 2.83
C GLY A 332 37.80 -18.94 4.27
N GLU A 333 38.80 -19.81 4.53
CA GLU A 333 39.44 -19.87 5.85
C GLU A 333 40.24 -18.58 6.11
N PHE A 334 39.69 -17.70 6.95
CA PHE A 334 40.50 -16.67 7.59
C PHE A 334 41.23 -17.32 8.77
N HIS A 335 42.55 -17.44 8.64
CA HIS A 335 43.45 -17.90 9.69
C HIS A 335 43.65 -16.85 10.78
#